data_AF-A0A3R7PXR7-F1
#
_entry.id   AF-A0A3R7PXR7-F1
#
_cell.length_a   1.000
_cell.length_b   1.000
_cell.length_c   1.000
_cell.angle_alpha   90.00
_cell.angle_beta   90.00
_cell.angle_gamma   90.00
#
_symmetry.space_group_name_H-M   'P 1'
#
loop_
_entity.id
_entity.type
_entity.pdbx_description
1 polymer ?
#
loop_
_entity_poly.entity_id
_entity_poly.type
_entity_poly.pdbx_seq_one_letter_code
_entity_poly.pdbx_strand_id
1 'polypeptide(L)'
;MRYRSRTTTLGPSPSPVTLPDYPGRTSGRRSGAVGQSNAGPGLPSGISPTAEVGGDKGKKKVSASPYCDFCLGDASENKKTGAPESLVSCADCGRSGHPTCLQFTSNMMKSVVKYRWQCIECKTCTLCGTSENDDQLLFCDDCDRGYHLYCLTPPLSEPPEGEWSCYLCLREFHTK
;
A
#
# COMPACT_ATOMS: atom_id res chain seq x y z
N MET A 1 -17.75 -31.65 -53.95
CA MET A 1 -16.80 -30.51 -54.10
C MET A 1 -17.36 -29.33 -53.32
N ARG A 2 -16.78 -28.72 -52.29
CA ARG A 2 -15.44 -28.70 -51.68
C ARG A 2 -15.61 -28.29 -50.21
N TYR A 3 -14.82 -28.90 -49.33
CA TYR A 3 -14.49 -28.39 -47.99
C TYR A 3 -14.01 -26.94 -48.08
N ARG A 4 -14.46 -26.05 -47.19
CA ARG A 4 -13.75 -24.81 -46.88
C ARG A 4 -13.21 -24.89 -45.45
N SER A 5 -12.00 -25.43 -45.34
CA SER A 5 -11.18 -25.32 -44.14
C SER A 5 -10.86 -23.84 -43.91
N ARG A 6 -11.20 -23.32 -42.73
CA ARG A 6 -10.72 -22.01 -42.27
C ARG A 6 -9.23 -22.13 -41.96
N THR A 7 -8.41 -21.45 -42.73
CA THR A 7 -7.01 -21.15 -42.42
C THR A 7 -6.98 -20.15 -41.27
N THR A 8 -6.58 -20.61 -40.09
CA THR A 8 -6.23 -19.73 -38.97
C THR A 8 -4.82 -19.20 -39.24
N THR A 9 -4.69 -17.94 -39.65
CA THR A 9 -3.41 -17.23 -39.68
C THR A 9 -2.99 -16.93 -38.24
N LEU A 10 -1.97 -17.63 -37.77
CA LEU A 10 -1.28 -17.33 -36.51
C LEU A 10 -0.58 -15.97 -36.66
N GLY A 11 -1.02 -14.98 -35.88
CA GLY A 11 -0.29 -13.71 -35.73
C GLY A 11 1.02 -13.91 -34.95
N PRO A 12 2.02 -13.02 -35.14
CA PRO A 12 3.30 -13.16 -34.46
C PRO A 12 3.19 -12.96 -32.94
N SER A 13 3.91 -13.79 -32.20
CA SER A 13 4.07 -13.75 -30.75
C SER A 13 4.66 -12.40 -30.30
N PRO A 14 4.14 -11.76 -29.23
CA PRO A 14 4.79 -10.59 -28.65
C PRO A 14 6.15 -11.00 -28.05
N SER A 15 7.16 -10.16 -28.30
CA SER A 15 8.51 -10.30 -27.73
C SER A 15 8.51 -9.91 -26.24
N PRO A 16 9.38 -10.49 -25.42
CA PRO A 16 9.45 -10.17 -24.00
C PRO A 16 9.91 -8.73 -23.78
N VAL A 17 9.13 -7.96 -23.03
CA VAL A 17 9.47 -6.63 -22.53
C VAL A 17 10.50 -6.75 -21.40
N THR A 18 11.71 -6.26 -21.63
CA THR A 18 12.76 -6.15 -20.62
C THR A 18 12.39 -5.03 -19.63
N LEU A 19 12.21 -5.37 -18.35
CA LEU A 19 12.00 -4.39 -17.28
C LEU A 19 13.30 -3.60 -17.01
N PRO A 20 13.22 -2.30 -16.68
CA PRO A 20 14.38 -1.53 -16.26
C PRO A 20 14.88 -1.94 -14.87
N ASP A 21 16.19 -2.13 -14.79
CA ASP A 21 16.96 -2.49 -13.59
C ASP A 21 16.89 -1.36 -12.56
N TYR A 22 16.20 -1.59 -11.44
CA TYR A 22 16.22 -0.69 -10.29
C TYR A 22 17.43 -1.05 -9.40
N PRO A 23 18.33 -0.11 -9.08
CA PRO A 23 19.49 -0.40 -8.23
C PRO A 23 19.02 -0.77 -6.82
N GLY A 24 19.35 -2.02 -6.44
CA GLY A 24 19.02 -2.63 -5.16
C GLY A 24 19.55 -1.86 -3.95
N ARG A 25 18.67 -1.67 -2.97
CA ARG A 25 19.01 -1.16 -1.64
C ARG A 25 19.74 -2.26 -0.88
N THR A 26 21.00 -2.02 -0.53
CA THR A 26 21.86 -2.96 0.19
C THR A 26 21.28 -3.27 1.57
N SER A 27 20.89 -4.53 1.76
CA SER A 27 20.61 -5.12 3.07
C SER A 27 21.93 -5.40 3.77
N GLY A 28 22.30 -4.53 4.71
CA GLY A 28 23.44 -4.74 5.61
C GLY A 28 23.18 -5.93 6.53
N ARG A 29 23.59 -7.13 6.12
CA ARG A 29 23.76 -8.30 7.00
C ARG A 29 24.97 -8.05 7.90
N ARG A 30 24.75 -7.98 9.22
CA ARG A 30 25.83 -8.17 10.21
C ARG A 30 26.00 -9.67 10.42
N SER A 31 27.10 -10.21 9.92
CA SER A 31 27.57 -11.56 10.24
C SER A 31 28.16 -11.58 11.66
N GLY A 32 27.75 -12.58 12.44
CA GLY A 32 28.39 -12.92 13.70
C GLY A 32 29.74 -13.61 13.51
N ALA A 33 30.61 -13.47 14.51
CA ALA A 33 31.76 -14.33 14.73
C ALA A 33 31.87 -14.66 16.22
N VAL A 34 32.22 -15.91 16.48
CA VAL A 34 32.18 -16.62 17.77
C VAL A 34 33.53 -16.52 18.50
N GLY A 35 33.46 -16.37 19.82
CA GLY A 35 34.30 -17.09 20.79
C GLY A 35 35.56 -16.40 21.34
N GLN A 36 35.59 -16.14 22.66
CA GLN A 36 36.36 -16.93 23.65
C GLN A 36 36.17 -16.42 25.10
N SER A 37 36.44 -17.33 26.04
CA SER A 37 36.06 -17.48 27.46
C SER A 37 36.77 -16.59 28.51
N ASN A 38 36.11 -16.34 29.66
CA ASN A 38 36.53 -16.90 30.97
C ASN A 38 35.57 -16.58 32.14
N ALA A 39 35.65 -17.45 33.17
CA ALA A 39 34.74 -17.61 34.31
C ALA A 39 35.03 -16.71 35.53
N GLY A 40 34.02 -16.55 36.40
CA GLY A 40 34.16 -16.10 37.81
C GLY A 40 32.81 -15.75 38.49
N PRO A 41 32.48 -16.24 39.70
CA PRO A 41 31.10 -16.31 40.20
C PRO A 41 30.72 -15.22 41.23
N GLY A 42 29.41 -15.02 41.44
CA GLY A 42 28.88 -14.27 42.58
C GLY A 42 27.37 -13.98 42.52
N LEU A 43 26.56 -14.77 43.22
CA LEU A 43 25.17 -14.45 43.62
C LEU A 43 25.20 -13.40 44.76
N PRO A 44 24.13 -12.61 45.05
CA PRO A 44 22.84 -13.15 45.49
C PRO A 44 21.55 -12.40 45.05
N SER A 45 20.45 -13.10 45.34
CA SER A 45 19.00 -12.89 45.28
C SER A 45 18.37 -11.48 45.35
N GLY A 46 17.27 -11.34 44.60
CA GLY A 46 16.01 -10.72 45.04
C GLY A 46 15.66 -9.36 44.41
N ILE A 47 14.54 -9.29 43.67
CA ILE A 47 13.42 -8.29 43.75
C ILE A 47 12.52 -8.40 42.49
N SER A 48 11.22 -8.48 42.79
CA SER A 48 9.92 -8.42 42.07
C SER A 48 9.77 -7.74 40.69
N PRO A 49 8.60 -7.96 40.00
CA PRO A 49 8.39 -7.63 38.59
C PRO A 49 7.94 -6.18 38.41
N THR A 50 8.56 -5.46 37.47
CA THR A 50 8.04 -4.17 37.00
C THR A 50 7.19 -4.40 35.75
N ALA A 51 5.88 -4.29 35.95
CA ALA A 51 4.97 -3.92 34.88
C ALA A 51 5.34 -2.49 34.43
N GLU A 52 5.73 -2.33 33.17
CA GLU A 52 5.93 -1.02 32.56
C GLU A 52 4.97 -0.93 31.37
N VAL A 53 3.78 -0.43 31.70
CA VAL A 53 2.84 0.16 30.76
C VAL A 53 3.46 1.44 30.22
N GLY A 54 3.61 1.56 28.90
CA GLY A 54 4.03 2.81 28.26
C GLY A 54 3.79 2.73 26.76
N GLY A 55 3.13 3.66 26.10
CA GLY A 55 2.46 4.87 26.55
C GLY A 55 1.75 5.41 25.31
N ASP A 56 0.52 5.90 25.48
CA ASP A 56 -0.22 6.60 24.43
C ASP A 56 0.51 7.92 24.14
N LYS A 57 1.41 7.88 23.15
CA LYS A 57 2.07 9.08 22.64
C LYS A 57 1.07 9.81 21.76
N GLY A 58 0.47 10.87 22.31
CA GLY A 58 -0.44 11.77 21.62
C GLY A 58 0.04 12.08 20.19
N LYS A 59 -0.73 11.64 19.20
CA LYS A 59 -0.44 11.86 17.78
C LYS A 59 -0.41 13.36 17.50
N LYS A 60 0.77 13.90 17.16
CA LYS A 60 0.90 15.26 16.62
C LYS A 60 0.01 15.38 15.38
N LYS A 61 -0.85 16.40 15.33
CA LYS A 61 -1.64 16.70 14.11
C LYS A 61 -0.66 16.96 12.96
N VAL A 62 -0.80 16.20 11.89
CA VAL A 62 0.05 16.34 10.70
C VAL A 62 -0.66 17.24 9.68
N SER A 63 0.06 18.24 9.16
CA SER A 63 -0.45 19.18 8.17
C SER A 63 -0.34 18.62 6.76
N ALA A 64 -1.36 18.82 5.93
CA ALA A 64 -1.33 18.44 4.52
C ALA A 64 -0.29 19.28 3.74
N SER A 65 0.47 18.61 2.87
CA SER A 65 1.38 19.23 1.93
C SER A 65 0.55 20.00 0.89
N PRO A 66 0.89 21.27 0.59
CA PRO A 66 0.25 22.04 -0.47
C PRO A 66 0.71 21.62 -1.88
N TYR A 67 1.67 20.69 -1.99
CA TYR A 67 2.24 20.25 -3.26
C TYR A 67 2.09 18.73 -3.44
N CYS A 68 1.94 18.33 -4.70
CA CYS A 68 1.91 16.94 -5.15
C CYS A 68 3.30 16.31 -5.09
N ASP A 69 3.42 15.16 -4.42
CA ASP A 69 4.68 14.43 -4.28
C ASP A 69 5.24 13.88 -5.60
N PHE A 70 4.43 13.81 -6.65
CA PHE A 70 4.83 13.23 -7.95
C PHE A 70 5.27 14.29 -8.97
N CYS A 71 4.58 15.43 -9.02
CA CYS A 71 4.80 16.45 -10.04
C CYS A 71 5.21 17.81 -9.48
N LEU A 72 5.23 17.97 -8.15
CA LEU A 72 5.53 19.20 -7.41
C LEU A 72 4.57 20.38 -7.71
N GLY A 73 3.47 20.12 -8.41
CA GLY A 73 2.39 21.09 -8.63
C GLY A 73 1.47 21.23 -7.41
N ASP A 74 0.80 22.36 -7.29
CA ASP A 74 -0.21 22.62 -6.26
C ASP A 74 -1.63 22.33 -6.79
N ALA A 75 -2.66 22.76 -6.05
CA ALA A 75 -4.05 22.56 -6.45
C ALA A 75 -4.48 23.38 -7.69
N SER A 76 -3.73 24.42 -8.04
CA SER A 76 -4.02 25.29 -9.18
C SER A 76 -3.40 24.77 -10.47
N GLU A 77 -2.38 23.92 -10.39
CA GLU A 77 -1.74 23.37 -11.58
C GLU A 77 -1.09 22.01 -11.31
N ASN A 78 -1.62 20.96 -11.93
CA ASN A 78 -0.94 19.69 -12.06
C ASN A 78 0.10 19.76 -13.19
N LYS A 79 1.39 19.68 -12.84
CA LYS A 79 2.50 19.79 -13.80
C LYS A 79 2.56 18.65 -14.83
N LYS A 80 1.86 17.54 -14.62
CA LYS A 80 1.78 16.43 -15.57
C LYS A 80 0.73 16.66 -16.67
N THR A 81 -0.39 17.30 -16.32
CA THR A 81 -1.53 17.51 -17.23
C THR A 81 -1.64 18.96 -17.72
N GLY A 82 -1.03 19.90 -17.03
CA GLY A 82 -1.14 21.35 -17.29
C GLY A 82 -2.47 21.96 -16.86
N ALA A 83 -3.31 21.23 -16.13
CA ALA A 83 -4.65 21.65 -15.72
C ALA A 83 -4.76 21.79 -14.18
N PRO A 84 -5.67 22.64 -13.66
CA PRO A 84 -5.97 22.68 -12.24
C PRO A 84 -6.58 21.36 -11.78
N GLU A 85 -6.06 20.81 -10.68
CA GLU A 85 -6.54 19.56 -10.10
C GLU A 85 -6.31 19.60 -8.59
N SER A 86 -7.34 19.28 -7.80
CA SER A 86 -7.23 19.26 -6.35
C SER A 86 -6.33 18.14 -5.84
N LEU A 87 -5.62 18.38 -4.75
CA LEU A 87 -4.81 17.36 -4.08
C LEU A 87 -5.63 16.49 -3.13
N VAL A 88 -5.27 15.21 -3.06
CA VAL A 88 -5.69 14.29 -1.98
C VAL A 88 -4.50 14.16 -1.03
N SER A 89 -4.76 14.30 0.27
CA SER A 89 -3.70 14.35 1.29
C SER A 89 -3.82 13.20 2.28
N CYS A 90 -2.70 12.52 2.54
CA CYS A 90 -2.61 11.46 3.52
C CYS A 90 -2.87 12.04 4.90
N ALA A 91 -3.84 11.47 5.60
CA ALA A 91 -4.24 11.98 6.89
C ALA A 91 -3.20 11.74 8.00
N ASP A 92 -2.27 10.81 7.79
CA ASP A 92 -1.27 10.38 8.78
C ASP A 92 0.09 11.04 8.59
N CYS A 93 0.57 11.22 7.35
CA CYS A 93 1.88 11.82 7.07
C CYS A 93 1.80 13.17 6.35
N GLY A 94 0.61 13.60 5.92
CA GLY A 94 0.41 14.89 5.26
C GLY A 94 0.84 14.94 3.80
N ARG A 95 1.54 13.92 3.27
CA ARG A 95 1.89 13.83 1.85
C ARG A 95 0.66 13.95 0.96
N SER A 96 0.78 14.68 -0.13
CA SER A 96 -0.33 15.00 -1.02
C SER A 96 -0.02 14.57 -2.46
N GLY A 97 -1.05 14.25 -3.23
CA GLY A 97 -0.92 13.94 -4.64
C GLY A 97 -2.18 14.30 -5.41
N HIS A 98 -2.01 14.67 -6.68
CA HIS A 98 -3.14 14.77 -7.61
C HIS A 98 -3.71 13.37 -7.88
N PRO A 99 -5.05 13.20 -7.91
CA PRO A 99 -5.66 11.92 -8.29
C PRO A 99 -5.11 11.31 -9.58
N THR A 100 -4.88 12.11 -10.63
CA THR A 100 -4.30 11.61 -11.89
C THR A 100 -2.83 11.23 -11.75
N CYS A 101 -2.06 11.90 -10.90
CA CYS A 101 -0.68 11.52 -10.58
C CYS A 101 -0.62 10.22 -9.78
N LEU A 102 -1.59 10.01 -8.89
CA LEU A 102 -1.81 8.79 -8.12
C LEU A 102 -2.46 7.66 -8.94
N GLN A 103 -2.81 7.93 -10.20
CA GLN A 103 -3.49 6.99 -11.10
C GLN A 103 -4.85 6.50 -10.58
N PHE A 104 -5.57 7.35 -9.86
CA PHE A 104 -6.89 7.03 -9.32
C PHE A 104 -7.94 6.88 -10.41
N THR A 105 -8.76 5.83 -10.27
CA THR A 105 -9.96 5.63 -11.09
C THR A 105 -11.05 6.65 -10.71
N SER A 106 -12.08 6.77 -11.55
CA SER A 106 -13.25 7.62 -11.27
C SER A 106 -13.94 7.28 -9.95
N ASN A 107 -13.96 6.01 -9.57
CA ASN A 107 -14.56 5.58 -8.30
C ASN A 107 -13.66 5.93 -7.11
N MET A 108 -12.34 5.74 -7.24
CA MET A 108 -11.39 6.17 -6.21
C MET A 108 -11.50 7.66 -5.96
N MET A 109 -11.52 8.50 -7.01
CA MET A 109 -11.67 9.96 -6.88
C MET A 109 -12.89 10.37 -6.05
N LYS A 110 -14.04 9.70 -6.25
CA LYS A 110 -15.26 9.94 -5.47
C LYS A 110 -15.14 9.44 -4.04
N SER A 111 -14.37 8.39 -3.81
CA SER A 111 -14.29 7.69 -2.54
C SER A 111 -13.29 8.31 -1.57
N VAL A 112 -12.06 8.59 -2.01
CA VAL A 112 -10.93 8.98 -1.14
C VAL A 112 -11.14 10.29 -0.40
N VAL A 113 -11.98 11.17 -0.93
CA VAL A 113 -12.36 12.44 -0.28
C VAL A 113 -13.43 12.27 0.81
N LYS A 114 -14.16 11.14 0.84
CA LYS A 114 -15.25 10.89 1.79
C LYS A 114 -14.77 10.40 3.16
N TYR A 115 -13.49 10.05 3.30
CA TYR A 115 -12.98 9.45 4.52
C TYR A 115 -11.50 9.77 4.73
N ARG A 116 -10.95 9.32 5.86
CA ARG A 116 -9.54 9.51 6.23
C ARG A 116 -8.62 8.65 5.36
N TRP A 117 -8.32 9.11 4.15
CA TRP A 117 -7.41 8.42 3.23
C TRP A 117 -5.96 8.42 3.75
N GLN A 118 -5.25 7.33 3.47
CA GLN A 118 -3.84 7.11 3.80
C GLN A 118 -3.06 6.85 2.52
N CYS A 119 -1.84 7.39 2.38
CA CYS A 119 -0.95 6.99 1.28
C CYS A 119 -0.46 5.55 1.44
N ILE A 120 0.19 5.00 0.40
CA ILE A 120 0.72 3.63 0.39
C ILE A 120 1.58 3.31 1.63
N GLU A 121 2.49 4.21 1.99
CA GLU A 121 3.40 4.05 3.14
C GLU A 121 2.70 4.10 4.52
N CYS A 122 1.48 4.62 4.57
CA CYS A 122 0.71 4.76 5.83
C CYS A 122 -0.52 3.86 5.85
N LYS A 123 -0.68 2.99 4.84
CA LYS A 123 -1.90 2.21 4.71
C LYS A 123 -2.03 1.24 5.87
N THR A 124 -3.21 1.22 6.46
CA THR A 124 -3.60 0.26 7.49
C THR A 124 -4.78 -0.56 7.01
N CYS A 125 -4.90 -1.79 7.52
CA CYS A 125 -6.06 -2.62 7.28
C CYS A 125 -7.29 -2.01 7.95
N THR A 126 -8.38 -1.88 7.19
CA THR A 126 -9.65 -1.33 7.66
C THR A 126 -10.31 -2.19 8.75
N LEU A 127 -9.95 -3.48 8.83
CA LEU A 127 -10.57 -4.43 9.75
C LEU A 127 -9.81 -4.56 11.08
N CYS A 128 -8.48 -4.69 11.04
CA CYS A 128 -7.67 -4.84 12.25
C CYS A 128 -6.93 -3.56 12.68
N GLY A 129 -6.82 -2.55 11.81
CA GLY A 129 -6.18 -1.27 12.09
C GLY A 129 -4.64 -1.28 12.04
N THR A 130 -4.01 -2.41 11.70
CA THR A 130 -2.54 -2.53 11.64
C THR A 130 -2.01 -2.35 10.21
N SER A 131 -0.73 -2.01 10.10
CA SER A 131 0.04 -1.98 8.83
C SER A 131 1.09 -3.10 8.77
N GLU A 132 1.01 -4.09 9.66
CA GLU A 132 1.90 -5.25 9.67
C GLU A 132 1.57 -6.18 8.50
N ASN A 133 2.50 -7.02 8.03
CA ASN A 133 2.27 -7.93 6.89
C ASN A 133 1.72 -7.18 5.66
N ASP A 134 2.41 -6.12 5.25
CA ASP A 134 2.04 -5.24 4.13
C ASP A 134 2.05 -5.98 2.78
N ASP A 135 2.86 -7.03 2.66
CA ASP A 135 2.87 -8.00 1.56
C ASP A 135 1.52 -8.70 1.33
N GLN A 136 0.71 -8.80 2.39
CA GLN A 136 -0.63 -9.41 2.35
C GLN A 136 -1.75 -8.37 2.43
N LEU A 137 -1.44 -7.07 2.29
CA LEU A 137 -2.40 -5.98 2.39
C LEU A 137 -2.92 -5.60 0.98
N LEU A 138 -4.14 -6.00 0.66
CA LEU A 138 -4.82 -5.63 -0.57
C LEU A 138 -5.37 -4.21 -0.51
N PHE A 139 -5.32 -3.49 -1.64
CA PHE A 139 -5.99 -2.21 -1.81
C PHE A 139 -7.22 -2.38 -2.69
N CYS A 140 -8.32 -1.74 -2.30
CA CYS A 140 -9.55 -1.74 -3.08
C CYS A 140 -9.42 -0.80 -4.29
N ASP A 141 -9.69 -1.27 -5.50
CA ASP A 141 -9.55 -0.49 -6.74
C ASP A 141 -10.60 0.63 -6.92
N ASP A 142 -11.63 0.64 -6.07
CA ASP A 142 -12.70 1.65 -6.09
C ASP A 142 -12.59 2.71 -4.99
N CYS A 143 -11.80 2.44 -3.94
CA CYS A 143 -11.69 3.40 -2.84
C CYS A 143 -10.31 3.54 -2.25
N ASP A 144 -9.36 2.67 -2.54
CA ASP A 144 -8.01 2.64 -1.96
C ASP A 144 -7.94 2.26 -0.47
N ARG A 145 -8.99 1.65 0.11
CA ARG A 145 -8.91 1.10 1.47
C ARG A 145 -8.08 -0.18 1.50
N GLY A 146 -7.29 -0.34 2.56
CA GLY A 146 -6.46 -1.53 2.80
C GLY A 146 -7.22 -2.65 3.51
N TYR A 147 -6.98 -3.90 3.12
CA TYR A 147 -7.52 -5.10 3.74
C TYR A 147 -6.50 -6.23 3.70
N HIS A 148 -6.13 -6.82 4.83
CA HIS A 148 -5.32 -8.04 4.77
C HIS A 148 -6.12 -9.18 4.19
N LEU A 149 -5.48 -10.01 3.37
CA LEU A 149 -6.05 -11.22 2.79
C LEU A 149 -6.71 -12.11 3.87
N TYR A 150 -6.04 -12.27 5.01
CA TYR A 150 -6.50 -13.09 6.13
C TYR A 150 -7.54 -12.41 7.03
N CYS A 151 -7.70 -11.08 6.95
CA CYS A 151 -8.72 -10.36 7.71
C CYS A 151 -10.09 -10.41 7.01
N LEU A 152 -10.14 -10.75 5.72
CA LEU A 152 -11.38 -10.87 4.95
C LEU A 152 -12.23 -12.05 5.43
N THR A 153 -13.52 -12.03 5.09
CA THR A 153 -14.45 -13.14 5.36
C THR A 153 -15.24 -13.47 4.09
N PRO A 154 -15.01 -14.64 3.45
CA PRO A 154 -13.96 -15.61 3.78
C PRO A 154 -12.53 -15.05 3.59
N PRO A 155 -11.52 -15.56 4.31
CA PRO A 155 -10.12 -15.21 4.07
C PRO A 155 -9.68 -15.61 2.66
N LEU A 156 -8.80 -14.80 2.06
CA LEU A 156 -8.15 -15.10 0.79
C LEU A 156 -6.75 -15.67 1.05
N SER A 157 -6.33 -16.65 0.25
CA SER A 157 -4.97 -17.21 0.30
C SER A 157 -3.98 -16.44 -0.56
N GLU A 158 -4.45 -15.82 -1.63
CA GLU A 158 -3.66 -15.06 -2.59
C GLU A 158 -4.44 -13.84 -3.09
N PRO A 159 -3.74 -12.80 -3.58
CA PRO A 159 -4.39 -11.68 -4.26
C PRO A 159 -5.25 -12.16 -5.44
N PRO A 160 -6.48 -11.63 -5.61
CA PRO A 160 -7.32 -11.95 -6.75
C PRO A 160 -6.66 -11.59 -8.09
N GLU A 161 -6.98 -12.35 -9.14
CA GLU A 161 -6.62 -11.96 -10.50
C GLU A 161 -7.49 -10.79 -10.96
N GLY A 162 -6.85 -9.70 -11.41
CA GLY A 162 -7.53 -8.51 -11.91
C GLY A 162 -7.96 -7.54 -10.82
N GLU A 163 -9.04 -6.80 -11.07
CA GLU A 163 -9.56 -5.79 -10.14
C GLU A 163 -10.29 -6.42 -8.95
N TRP A 164 -10.11 -5.84 -7.77
CA TRP A 164 -10.78 -6.23 -6.55
C TRP A 164 -11.43 -5.03 -5.84
N SER A 165 -12.72 -5.19 -5.53
CA SER A 165 -13.51 -4.19 -4.80
C SER A 165 -13.90 -4.71 -3.43
N CYS A 166 -13.65 -3.91 -2.38
CA CYS A 166 -14.08 -4.24 -1.03
C CYS A 166 -15.63 -4.25 -0.92
N TYR A 167 -16.15 -4.92 0.12
CA TYR A 167 -17.59 -5.06 0.35
C TYR A 167 -18.35 -3.73 0.44
N LEU A 168 -17.70 -2.64 0.86
CA LEU A 168 -18.30 -1.30 0.88
C LEU A 168 -18.53 -0.77 -0.53
N CYS A 169 -17.54 -0.93 -1.41
CA CYS A 169 -17.62 -0.49 -2.80
C CYS A 169 -18.56 -1.36 -3.63
N LEU A 170 -18.58 -2.68 -3.37
CA LEU A 170 -19.55 -3.57 -4.02
C LEU A 170 -20.99 -3.11 -3.76
N ARG A 171 -21.28 -2.60 -2.56
CA ARG A 171 -22.60 -2.08 -2.19
C ARG A 171 -22.90 -0.66 -2.68
N GLU A 172 -21.88 0.12 -3.00
CA GLU A 172 -22.03 1.53 -3.41
C GLU A 172 -22.04 1.68 -4.93
N PHE A 173 -21.14 0.96 -5.63
CA PHE A 173 -20.89 1.15 -7.06
C PHE A 173 -21.34 -0.03 -7.92
N HIS A 174 -21.53 -1.22 -7.34
CA HIS A 174 -21.78 -2.46 -8.09
C HIS A 174 -23.14 -3.10 -7.80
N THR A 175 -23.98 -2.48 -6.96
CA THR A 175 -25.39 -2.87 -6.82
C THR A 175 -26.21 -2.20 -7.91
N LYS A 176 -26.91 -3.01 -8.71
CA LYS A 176 -27.85 -2.57 -9.75
C LYS A 176 -29.11 -1.96 -9.16
#